data_AF-A0A1A8BCI1-F1
#
_entry.id   AF-A0A1A8BCI1-F1
#
_cell.length_a   1.000
_cell.length_b   1.000
_cell.length_c   1.000
_cell.angle_alpha   90.00
_cell.angle_beta   90.00
_cell.angle_gamma   90.00
#
_symmetry.space_group_name_H-M   'P 1'
#
loop_
_entity.id
_entity.type
_entity.pdbx_description
1 polymer ?
#
loop_
_entity_poly.entity_id
_entity_poly.type
_entity_poly.pdbx_seq_one_letter_code
_entity_poly.pdbx_strand_id
1 'polypeptide(L)'
;QGLKASMKHLYQLVTPSHPRPGLYNRLLFSLCSLHSVLLERRKFQPTGWNVIYGFGDSDFKVSESLLRLFVDSYSDIPFNALQNVIADVGYGGHVTDDWDQRLLTTTIRDYLNEA
;
A
#
# COMPACT_ATOMS: atom_id res chain seq x y z
N GLN A 1 -5.30 15.90 7.63
CA GLN A 1 -6.42 15.10 7.08
C GLN A 1 -6.64 13.90 8.00
N GLY A 2 -7.59 13.00 7.75
CA GLY A 2 -7.78 11.83 8.61
C GLY A 2 -7.99 10.60 7.74
N LEU A 3 -7.83 9.41 8.30
CA LEU A 3 -7.97 8.11 7.60
C LEU A 3 -9.15 8.07 6.62
N LYS A 4 -10.35 8.45 7.05
CA LYS A 4 -11.56 8.45 6.21
C LYS A 4 -11.45 9.39 5.00
N ALA A 5 -10.82 10.55 5.16
CA ALA A 5 -10.62 11.50 4.07
C ALA A 5 -9.59 10.97 3.06
N SER A 6 -8.47 10.42 3.55
CA SER A 6 -7.44 9.80 2.72
C SER A 6 -8.02 8.64 1.90
N MET A 7 -8.75 7.73 2.54
CA MET A 7 -9.37 6.60 1.83
C MET A 7 -10.35 7.07 0.75
N LYS A 8 -11.20 8.06 1.04
CA LYS A 8 -12.12 8.62 0.03
C LYS A 8 -11.38 9.19 -1.17
N HIS A 9 -10.30 9.92 -0.94
CA HIS A 9 -9.44 10.44 -2.00
C HIS A 9 -8.86 9.30 -2.84
N LEU A 10 -8.26 8.30 -2.21
CA LEU A 10 -7.67 7.16 -2.90
C LEU A 10 -8.68 6.41 -3.77
N TYR A 11 -9.91 6.19 -3.29
CA TYR A 11 -10.97 5.57 -4.08
C TYR A 11 -11.38 6.39 -5.32
N GLN A 12 -11.17 7.70 -5.33
CA GLN A 12 -11.42 8.55 -6.50
C GLN A 12 -10.29 8.48 -7.52
N LEU A 13 -9.09 8.03 -7.11
CA LEU A 13 -7.93 7.89 -7.99
C LEU A 13 -7.93 6.59 -8.81
N VAL A 14 -8.76 5.62 -8.44
CA VAL A 14 -8.78 4.27 -9.03
C VAL A 14 -10.12 4.01 -9.70
N THR A 15 -10.10 3.24 -10.79
CA THR A 15 -11.33 2.71 -11.39
C THR A 15 -11.61 1.32 -10.81
N PRO A 16 -12.66 1.12 -10.00
CA PRO A 16 -12.89 -0.14 -9.27
C PRO A 16 -13.41 -1.30 -10.16
N SER A 17 -13.25 -1.20 -11.48
CA SER A 17 -13.73 -2.21 -12.43
C SER A 17 -12.65 -3.24 -12.72
N HIS A 18 -12.90 -4.48 -12.34
CA HIS A 18 -12.02 -5.62 -12.57
C HIS A 18 -12.83 -6.87 -12.95
N PRO A 19 -12.34 -7.76 -13.84
CA PRO A 19 -12.99 -9.04 -14.14
C PRO A 19 -13.17 -9.98 -12.93
N ARG A 20 -12.42 -9.72 -11.85
CA ARG A 20 -12.44 -10.49 -10.58
C ARG A 20 -12.72 -9.56 -9.39
N PRO A 21 -13.91 -8.96 -9.32
CA PRO A 21 -14.17 -7.83 -8.41
C PRO A 21 -14.07 -8.22 -6.93
N GLY A 22 -14.43 -9.46 -6.55
CA GLY A 22 -14.35 -9.90 -5.15
C GLY A 22 -12.92 -9.87 -4.58
N LEU A 23 -11.96 -10.45 -5.30
CA LEU A 23 -10.55 -10.47 -4.92
C LEU A 23 -9.93 -9.09 -5.05
N TYR A 24 -10.12 -8.44 -6.21
CA TYR A 24 -9.55 -7.11 -6.48
C TYR A 24 -10.01 -6.06 -5.47
N ASN A 25 -11.32 -5.96 -5.19
CA ASN A 25 -11.84 -4.95 -4.27
C ASN A 25 -11.36 -5.16 -2.83
N ARG A 26 -11.18 -6.41 -2.39
CA ARG A 26 -10.64 -6.73 -1.06
C ARG A 26 -9.19 -6.26 -0.94
N LEU A 27 -8.36 -6.58 -1.93
CA LEU A 27 -6.96 -6.17 -1.96
C LEU A 27 -6.83 -4.65 -2.13
N LEU A 28 -7.66 -4.03 -2.97
CA LEU A 28 -7.70 -2.58 -3.16
C LEU A 28 -8.06 -1.85 -1.87
N PHE A 29 -9.08 -2.32 -1.13
CA PHE A 29 -9.42 -1.77 0.19
C PHE A 29 -8.23 -1.84 1.16
N SER A 30 -7.54 -2.98 1.16
CA SER A 30 -6.36 -3.21 2.01
C SER A 30 -5.21 -2.28 1.64
N LEU A 31 -4.95 -2.09 0.35
CA LEU A 31 -3.95 -1.14 -0.16
C LEU A 31 -4.30 0.32 0.16
N CYS A 32 -5.57 0.72 0.00
CA CYS A 32 -6.04 2.06 0.36
C CYS A 32 -5.87 2.33 1.86
N SER A 33 -6.17 1.32 2.69
CA SER A 33 -6.02 1.39 4.14
C SER A 33 -4.55 1.51 4.55
N LEU A 34 -3.69 0.67 3.95
CA LEU A 34 -2.24 0.72 4.11
C LEU A 34 -1.70 2.12 3.78
N HIS A 35 -1.95 2.62 2.57
CA HIS A 35 -1.45 3.93 2.14
C HIS A 35 -1.95 5.06 3.05
N SER A 36 -3.22 5.02 3.47
CA SER A 36 -3.78 5.99 4.41
C SER A 36 -3.08 5.96 5.76
N VAL A 37 -2.71 4.77 6.27
CA VAL A 37 -1.93 4.66 7.51
C VAL A 37 -0.53 5.22 7.32
N LEU A 38 0.18 4.88 6.24
CA LEU A 38 1.52 5.42 5.97
C LEU A 38 1.53 6.96 5.94
N LEU A 39 0.53 7.57 5.30
CA LEU A 39 0.35 9.03 5.26
C LEU A 39 0.07 9.66 6.62
N GLU A 40 -0.70 8.98 7.48
CA GLU A 40 -1.11 9.50 8.78
C GLU A 40 -0.02 9.30 9.83
N ARG A 41 0.83 8.27 9.68
CA ARG A 41 1.97 7.98 10.57
C ARG A 41 2.95 9.16 10.70
N ARG A 42 3.13 9.97 9.66
CA ARG A 42 3.99 11.17 9.70
C ARG A 42 3.60 12.18 10.80
N LYS A 43 2.35 12.15 11.27
CA LYS A 43 1.88 13.04 12.34
C LYS A 43 2.47 12.72 13.70
N PHE A 44 2.96 11.49 13.90
CA PHE A 44 3.56 11.04 15.14
C PHE A 44 5.06 11.31 15.22
N GLN A 45 5.63 12.05 14.24
CA GLN A 45 7.02 12.52 14.26
C GLN A 45 7.98 11.31 14.44
N PRO A 46 9.12 11.35 15.18
CA PRO A 46 10.01 10.20 15.35
C PRO A 46 9.34 8.90 15.82
N THR A 47 8.20 8.96 16.51
CA THR A 47 7.46 7.76 16.93
C THR A 47 6.72 7.09 15.77
N GLY A 48 6.42 7.84 14.71
CA GLY A 48 5.79 7.34 13.49
C GLY A 48 6.79 6.85 12.46
N TRP A 49 7.76 7.70 12.15
CA TRP A 49 8.88 7.47 11.23
C TRP A 49 10.12 8.19 11.77
N ASN A 50 11.29 7.57 11.68
CA ASN A 50 12.55 8.24 12.02
C ASN A 50 12.84 9.39 11.04
N VAL A 51 12.51 9.20 9.75
CA VAL A 51 12.65 10.20 8.69
C VAL A 51 11.29 10.57 8.08
N ILE A 52 11.10 11.83 7.70
CA ILE A 52 9.85 12.27 7.07
C ILE A 52 9.87 11.89 5.59
N TYR A 53 9.15 10.82 5.24
CA TYR A 53 8.97 10.38 3.86
C TYR A 53 7.80 11.08 3.16
N GLY A 54 8.01 11.43 1.89
CA GLY A 54 7.06 12.15 1.04
C GLY A 54 6.12 11.25 0.25
N PHE A 55 5.48 10.28 0.90
CA PHE A 55 4.52 9.39 0.21
C PHE A 55 3.36 10.19 -0.38
N GLY A 56 2.95 9.84 -1.60
CA GLY A 56 1.86 10.50 -2.31
C GLY A 56 1.12 9.62 -3.31
N ASP A 57 0.26 10.25 -4.10
CA ASP A 57 -0.65 9.58 -5.04
C ASP A 57 0.09 8.74 -6.09
N SER A 58 1.33 9.10 -6.46
CA SER A 58 2.16 8.33 -7.40
C SER A 58 2.52 6.96 -6.84
N ASP A 59 2.94 6.89 -5.58
CA ASP A 59 3.35 5.66 -4.91
C ASP A 59 2.16 4.69 -4.78
N PHE A 60 0.99 5.27 -4.46
CA PHE A 60 -0.26 4.54 -4.43
C PHE A 60 -0.65 3.98 -5.80
N LYS A 61 -0.59 4.79 -6.87
CA LYS A 61 -0.94 4.36 -8.24
C LYS A 61 0.00 3.27 -8.76
N VAL A 62 1.30 3.36 -8.48
CA VAL A 62 2.26 2.30 -8.83
C VAL A 62 1.90 1.02 -8.08
N SER A 63 1.63 1.12 -6.77
CA SER A 63 1.23 -0.04 -5.95
C SER A 63 -0.08 -0.67 -6.42
N GLU A 64 -1.07 0.13 -6.84
CA GLU A 64 -2.34 -0.35 -7.38
C GLU A 64 -2.15 -1.06 -8.73
N SER A 65 -1.30 -0.50 -9.60
CA SER A 65 -0.96 -1.11 -10.89
C SER A 65 -0.29 -2.47 -10.71
N LEU A 66 0.61 -2.58 -9.72
CA LEU A 66 1.26 -3.85 -9.35
C LEU A 66 0.23 -4.85 -8.79
N LEU A 67 -0.63 -4.41 -7.89
CA LEU A 67 -1.71 -5.23 -7.35
C LEU A 67 -2.60 -5.76 -8.48
N ARG A 68 -3.02 -4.90 -9.40
CA ARG A 68 -3.84 -5.28 -10.55
C ARG A 68 -3.13 -6.30 -11.44
N LEU A 69 -1.85 -6.09 -11.75
CA LEU A 69 -1.03 -7.05 -12.50
C LEU A 69 -1.03 -8.44 -11.85
N PHE A 70 -0.90 -8.53 -10.53
CA PHE A 70 -0.96 -9.81 -9.82
C PHE A 70 -2.37 -10.42 -9.88
N VAL A 71 -3.42 -9.59 -9.78
CA VAL A 71 -4.82 -10.04 -9.91
C VAL A 71 -5.21 -10.31 -11.38
N ASP A 72 -4.41 -9.99 -12.37
CA ASP A 72 -4.62 -10.44 -13.75
C ASP A 72 -3.83 -11.72 -14.05
N SER A 73 -2.64 -11.86 -13.44
CA SER A 73 -1.67 -12.90 -13.81
C SER A 73 -1.84 -14.23 -13.06
N TYR A 74 -2.41 -14.21 -11.84
CA TYR A 74 -2.41 -15.39 -10.96
C TYR A 74 -3.82 -15.79 -10.50
N SER A 75 -4.16 -17.08 -10.56
CA SER A 75 -5.37 -17.62 -9.91
C SER A 75 -5.30 -17.41 -8.40
N ASP A 76 -4.18 -17.83 -7.82
CA ASP A 76 -3.83 -17.74 -6.40
C ASP A 76 -2.70 -16.73 -6.24
N ILE A 77 -2.93 -15.70 -5.43
CA ILE A 77 -2.00 -14.57 -5.32
C ILE A 77 -0.76 -15.00 -4.52
N PRO A 78 0.45 -14.90 -5.08
CA PRO A 78 1.67 -15.11 -4.29
C PRO A 78 1.92 -13.90 -3.39
N PHE A 79 1.28 -13.88 -2.21
CA PHE A 79 1.28 -12.71 -1.31
C PHE A 79 2.68 -12.26 -0.91
N ASN A 80 3.61 -13.18 -0.64
CA ASN A 80 4.99 -12.83 -0.32
C ASN A 80 5.64 -12.02 -1.46
N ALA A 81 5.43 -12.42 -2.71
CA ALA A 81 5.97 -11.70 -3.87
C ALA A 81 5.27 -10.35 -4.05
N LEU A 82 3.94 -10.30 -3.91
CA LEU A 82 3.18 -9.05 -3.98
C LEU A 82 3.64 -8.04 -2.92
N GLN A 83 3.79 -8.47 -1.67
CA GLN A 83 4.25 -7.66 -0.54
C GLN A 83 5.65 -7.11 -0.79
N ASN A 84 6.60 -7.95 -1.20
CA ASN A 84 7.98 -7.52 -1.47
C ASN A 84 8.02 -6.52 -2.63
N VAL A 85 7.28 -6.78 -3.72
CA VAL A 85 7.23 -5.87 -4.87
C VAL A 85 6.59 -4.53 -4.51
N ILE A 86 5.53 -4.51 -3.70
CA ILE A 86 4.95 -3.25 -3.20
C ILE A 86 5.90 -2.54 -2.24
N ALA A 87 6.61 -3.27 -1.37
CA ALA A 87 7.58 -2.68 -0.45
C ALA A 87 8.74 -2.04 -1.21
N ASP A 88 9.35 -2.74 -2.17
CA ASP A 88 10.57 -2.30 -2.84
C ASP A 88 10.27 -1.28 -3.95
N VAL A 89 9.28 -1.55 -4.79
CA VAL A 89 8.95 -0.73 -5.98
C VAL A 89 7.96 0.37 -5.63
N GLY A 90 6.97 0.08 -4.78
CA GLY A 90 5.91 1.03 -4.44
C GLY A 90 6.36 2.10 -3.45
N TYR A 91 7.17 1.74 -2.44
CA TYR A 91 7.51 2.65 -1.34
C TYR A 91 9.01 2.71 -1.01
N GLY A 92 9.79 1.69 -1.39
CA GLY A 92 11.18 1.50 -0.97
C GLY A 92 12.14 2.58 -1.46
N GLY A 93 11.87 3.18 -2.62
CA GLY A 93 12.66 4.29 -3.16
C GLY A 93 12.67 5.55 -2.27
N HIS A 94 11.72 5.68 -1.34
CA HIS A 94 11.70 6.80 -0.38
C HIS A 94 12.43 6.47 0.93
N VAL A 95 12.43 5.21 1.35
CA VAL A 95 12.82 4.81 2.70
C VAL A 95 14.30 4.50 2.77
N THR A 96 15.03 5.29 3.55
CA THR A 96 16.50 5.25 3.65
C THR A 96 17.02 4.75 5.00
N ASP A 97 16.17 4.66 6.03
CA ASP A 97 16.53 4.17 7.36
C ASP A 97 16.12 2.70 7.53
N ASP A 98 17.01 1.87 8.06
CA ASP A 98 16.81 0.41 8.18
C ASP A 98 15.63 0.06 9.10
N TRP A 99 15.40 0.84 10.17
CA TRP A 99 14.30 0.61 11.09
C TRP A 99 12.97 1.00 10.47
N ASP A 100 12.94 2.12 9.75
CA ASP A 100 11.78 2.54 8.97
C ASP A 100 11.48 1.54 7.84
N GLN A 101 12.50 0.97 7.19
CA GLN A 101 12.32 -0.08 6.17
C GLN A 101 11.68 -1.33 6.78
N ARG A 102 12.17 -1.79 7.94
CA ARG A 102 11.58 -2.91 8.66
C ARG A 102 10.13 -2.64 9.05
N LEU A 103 9.82 -1.43 9.51
CA LEU A 103 8.47 -1.00 9.86
C LEU A 103 7.55 -1.02 8.62
N LEU A 104 8.01 -0.46 7.50
CA LEU A 104 7.28 -0.45 6.24
C LEU A 104 6.94 -1.88 5.80
N THR A 105 7.94 -2.76 5.71
CA THR A 105 7.75 -4.16 5.29
C THR A 105 6.79 -4.92 6.21
N THR A 106 6.91 -4.72 7.53
CA THR A 106 6.00 -5.38 8.49
C THR A 106 4.56 -4.86 8.32
N THR A 107 4.38 -3.55 8.18
CA THR A 107 3.06 -2.95 7.97
C THR A 107 2.42 -3.45 6.67
N ILE A 108 3.20 -3.58 5.58
CA ILE A 108 2.70 -4.11 4.31
C ILE A 108 2.21 -5.56 4.47
N ARG A 109 2.96 -6.39 5.21
CA ARG A 109 2.58 -7.80 5.47
C ARG A 109 1.29 -7.92 6.27
N ASP A 110 1.08 -7.04 7.25
CA ASP A 110 -0.12 -7.04 8.07
C ASP A 110 -1.38 -6.65 7.30
N TYR A 111 -1.25 -5.77 6.30
CA TYR A 111 -2.39 -5.30 5.50
C TYR A 111 -2.66 -6.17 4.26
N LEU A 112 -1.64 -6.71 3.60
CA LEU A 112 -1.78 -7.48 2.36
C LEU A 112 -1.44 -8.95 2.60
N ASN A 113 -2.34 -9.70 3.22
CA ASN A 113 -2.20 -11.14 3.48
C ASN A 113 -3.43 -11.94 3.03
N GLU A 114 -3.34 -13.26 3.17
CA GLU A 114 -4.35 -14.24 2.70
C GLU A 114 -5.68 -14.25 3.47
N ALA A 115 -5.84 -13.44 4.54
CA ALA A 115 -6.97 -13.52 5.47
C ALA A 115 -8.38 -13.47 4.82
#